data_AF-A0ABC9EJN1-F1
#
_entry.id   AF-A0ABC9EJN1-F1
#
_cell.length_a   1.000
_cell.length_b   1.000
_cell.length_c   1.000
_cell.angle_alpha   90.00
_cell.angle_beta   90.00
_cell.angle_gamma   90.00
#
_symmetry.space_group_name_H-M   'P 1'
#
loop_
_entity.id
_entity.type
_entity.pdbx_description
1 polymer ?
#
loop_
_entity_poly.entity_id
_entity_poly.type
_entity_poly.pdbx_seq_one_letter_code
_entity_poly.pdbx_strand_id
1 'polypeptide(L)'
;MSKLANMFSALRLDAENTGEDDREVEQASSSAEETASREPDKTEQNDTIIVNYGEGKLVSSSGDYRMPLVWIDLEMTGLDFTKDRILEIACIITDGKLTKQIEGPDLVISQSKDCLDNMDEWCKTHHSASGLTERVLQSKLSESDAETQVLDFVRRHISSGTPLLAGNSVYVDLLFLKKYMPQLASIFSHVIVDVSSVMALCIRWYPKGKLNQITDGHG
;
A
#
# COMPACT_ATOMS: atom_id res chain seq x y z
N MET A 1 11.94 12.38 16.65
CA MET A 1 10.47 12.24 16.41
C MET A 1 10.27 12.15 14.89
N SER A 2 9.16 11.56 14.45
CA SER A 2 8.95 10.90 13.14
C SER A 2 9.39 11.68 11.89
N LYS A 3 10.20 11.04 11.02
CA LYS A 3 10.46 11.47 9.63
C LYS A 3 9.39 10.96 8.63
N LEU A 4 8.65 9.90 9.00
CA LEU A 4 7.63 9.24 8.16
C LEU A 4 6.43 10.14 7.79
N ALA A 5 6.18 11.20 8.57
CA ALA A 5 5.02 12.08 8.41
C ALA A 5 4.97 12.84 7.07
N ASN A 6 6.10 12.97 6.35
CA ASN A 6 6.14 13.65 5.05
C ASN A 6 5.76 12.75 3.86
N MET A 7 6.00 11.43 3.94
CA MET A 7 5.83 10.53 2.78
C MET A 7 4.34 10.26 2.48
N PHE A 8 3.51 10.20 3.52
CA PHE A 8 2.06 9.99 3.41
C PHE A 8 1.23 11.28 3.56
N SER A 9 1.87 12.46 3.57
CA SER A 9 1.18 13.75 3.81
C SER A 9 0.09 14.08 2.77
N ALA A 10 0.12 13.44 1.60
CA ALA A 10 -0.88 13.60 0.54
C ALA A 10 -2.25 12.93 0.85
N LEU A 11 -2.37 12.14 1.92
CA LEU A 11 -3.59 11.39 2.25
C LEU A 11 -4.59 12.13 3.16
N ARG A 12 -4.44 13.45 3.36
CA ARG A 12 -5.40 14.23 4.16
C ARG A 12 -6.65 14.59 3.35
N LEU A 13 -7.51 13.60 3.15
CA LEU A 13 -8.86 13.78 2.63
C LEU A 13 -9.77 14.28 3.75
N ASP A 14 -9.98 15.60 3.81
CA ASP A 14 -10.98 16.21 4.68
C ASP A 14 -12.39 15.87 4.16
N ALA A 15 -12.97 14.79 4.69
CA ALA A 15 -14.34 14.37 4.43
C ALA A 15 -15.31 15.17 5.32
N GLU A 16 -15.54 16.44 4.99
CA GLU A 16 -16.60 17.22 5.63
C GLU A 16 -17.98 16.72 5.19
N ASN A 17 -18.75 16.29 6.19
CA ASN A 17 -20.12 15.78 6.05
C ASN A 17 -21.12 16.95 5.90
N THR A 18 -21.75 17.07 4.73
CA THR A 18 -22.92 17.95 4.53
C THR A 18 -24.14 17.07 4.25
N GLY A 19 -25.13 17.09 5.15
CA GLY A 19 -26.34 16.28 5.05
C GLY A 19 -27.47 16.90 4.23
N GLU A 20 -28.62 16.21 4.27
CA GLU A 20 -29.98 16.66 3.94
C GLU A 20 -30.30 16.96 2.45
N ASP A 21 -31.10 16.07 1.83
CA ASP A 21 -32.31 16.46 1.09
C ASP A 21 -33.34 15.32 1.21
N ASP A 22 -34.35 15.51 2.07
CA ASP A 22 -35.48 14.60 2.24
C ASP A 22 -36.47 14.73 1.09
N ARG A 23 -36.89 13.62 0.47
CA ARG A 23 -38.09 13.59 -0.39
C ARG A 23 -38.94 12.34 -0.17
N GLU A 24 -40.04 12.53 0.53
CA GLU A 24 -41.14 11.59 0.71
C GLU A 24 -41.90 11.35 -0.61
N VAL A 25 -42.39 10.12 -0.81
CA VAL A 25 -43.61 9.84 -1.58
C VAL A 25 -44.36 8.67 -0.93
N GLU A 26 -45.53 8.93 -0.34
CA GLU A 26 -46.44 7.91 0.17
C GLU A 26 -47.45 7.42 -0.89
N GLN A 27 -47.83 6.14 -0.81
CA GLN A 27 -49.16 5.50 -1.06
C GLN A 27 -48.96 4.01 -1.45
N ALA A 28 -49.75 3.02 -1.02
CA ALA A 28 -50.91 2.97 -0.12
C ALA A 28 -51.06 1.57 0.54
N SER A 29 -51.98 1.44 1.51
CA SER A 29 -52.33 0.23 2.29
C SER A 29 -53.12 -0.83 1.47
N SER A 30 -53.36 -2.09 1.89
CA SER A 30 -53.33 -2.80 3.21
C SER A 30 -53.12 -4.33 2.98
N SER A 31 -53.32 -5.33 3.86
CA SER A 31 -53.85 -5.52 5.24
C SER A 31 -53.46 -6.94 5.78
N ALA A 32 -53.77 -7.23 7.07
CA ALA A 32 -53.83 -8.55 7.76
C ALA A 32 -52.50 -9.35 7.91
N GLU A 33 -51.90 -9.45 9.12
CA GLU A 33 -52.18 -10.41 10.23
C GLU A 33 -51.62 -11.83 10.00
N GLU A 34 -50.96 -12.55 10.93
CA GLU A 34 -50.48 -12.27 12.29
C GLU A 34 -49.40 -13.33 12.70
N THR A 35 -48.59 -13.06 13.75
CA THR A 35 -47.77 -14.01 14.55
C THR A 35 -46.69 -14.91 13.89
N ALA A 36 -45.42 -14.74 14.32
CA ALA A 36 -44.69 -15.73 15.15
C ALA A 36 -43.21 -15.35 15.34
N SER A 37 -42.73 -15.40 16.58
CA SER A 37 -41.38 -15.06 17.01
C SER A 37 -40.30 -16.09 16.63
N ARG A 38 -39.09 -15.62 16.28
CA ARG A 38 -37.81 -16.30 16.58
C ARG A 38 -36.59 -15.41 16.30
N GLU A 39 -35.80 -15.15 17.34
CA GLU A 39 -34.44 -14.63 17.22
C GLU A 39 -33.49 -15.75 16.75
N PRO A 40 -32.41 -15.43 16.00
CA PRO A 40 -31.22 -16.26 15.92
C PRO A 40 -30.11 -15.70 16.81
N ASP A 41 -30.03 -16.31 18.00
CA ASP A 41 -28.85 -16.68 18.80
C ASP A 41 -27.46 -16.10 18.48
N LYS A 42 -26.73 -15.74 19.55
CA LYS A 42 -25.31 -15.36 19.51
C LYS A 42 -24.43 -16.59 19.67
N THR A 43 -23.77 -17.02 18.60
CA THR A 43 -22.69 -18.01 18.71
C THR A 43 -21.59 -17.78 17.68
N GLU A 44 -20.80 -16.72 17.86
CA GLU A 44 -19.49 -16.64 17.23
C GLU A 44 -18.57 -17.70 17.86
N GLN A 45 -18.47 -18.84 17.19
CA GLN A 45 -17.51 -19.88 17.53
C GLN A 45 -16.10 -19.37 17.21
N ASN A 46 -15.24 -19.33 18.23
CA ASN A 46 -13.83 -19.00 18.10
C ASN A 46 -13.08 -20.14 17.36
N ASP A 47 -13.20 -20.17 16.03
CA ASP A 47 -12.48 -21.12 15.17
C ASP A 47 -10.97 -20.89 15.24
N THR A 48 -10.34 -21.59 16.18
CA THR A 48 -8.89 -21.61 16.35
C THR A 48 -8.28 -22.50 15.29
N ILE A 49 -8.04 -21.95 14.10
CA ILE A 49 -7.37 -22.68 13.01
C ILE A 49 -5.89 -22.83 13.34
N ILE A 50 -5.49 -24.03 13.77
CA ILE A 50 -4.09 -24.40 13.95
C ILE A 50 -3.49 -24.74 12.58
N VAL A 51 -2.63 -23.87 12.05
CA VAL A 51 -1.89 -24.13 10.81
C VAL A 51 -0.43 -24.46 11.14
N ASN A 52 -0.03 -25.72 10.96
CA ASN A 52 1.36 -26.14 11.16
C ASN A 52 2.20 -25.88 9.90
N TYR A 53 3.00 -24.83 9.93
CA TYR A 53 4.25 -24.77 9.17
C TYR A 53 5.41 -25.25 10.06
N GLY A 54 6.47 -25.78 9.45
CA GLY A 54 7.56 -26.46 10.14
C GLY A 54 8.21 -25.62 11.25
N GLU A 55 8.32 -26.21 12.45
CA GLU A 55 9.10 -25.74 13.61
C GLU A 55 9.05 -24.23 13.93
N GLY A 56 7.83 -23.71 14.12
CA GLY A 56 7.65 -22.38 14.72
C GLY A 56 6.24 -22.14 15.27
N LYS A 57 6.05 -22.26 16.59
CA LYS A 57 4.77 -21.93 17.24
C LYS A 57 4.61 -20.41 17.39
N LEU A 58 4.26 -19.74 16.29
CA LEU A 58 3.88 -18.33 16.29
C LEU A 58 2.42 -18.17 16.72
N VAL A 59 2.20 -17.38 17.78
CA VAL A 59 0.86 -17.03 18.24
C VAL A 59 0.31 -15.95 17.31
N SER A 60 -0.58 -16.34 16.39
CA SER A 60 -1.34 -15.38 15.60
C SER A 60 -2.35 -14.66 16.50
N SER A 61 -2.15 -13.37 16.73
CA SER A 61 -3.23 -12.49 17.15
C SER A 61 -4.11 -12.24 15.91
N SER A 62 -5.18 -13.01 15.78
CA SER A 62 -6.16 -12.92 14.68
C SER A 62 -6.73 -11.49 14.59
N GLY A 63 -6.09 -10.66 13.76
CA GLY A 63 -6.26 -9.21 13.71
C GLY A 63 -7.04 -8.69 12.50
N ASP A 64 -7.84 -9.55 11.86
CA ASP A 64 -8.98 -9.16 11.01
C ASP A 64 -8.67 -8.14 9.87
N TYR A 65 -7.54 -8.32 9.18
CA TYR A 65 -7.20 -7.62 7.94
C TYR A 65 -7.95 -8.24 6.76
N ARG A 66 -9.25 -7.97 6.65
CA ARG A 66 -10.05 -8.39 5.49
C ARG A 66 -9.66 -7.59 4.24
N MET A 67 -9.42 -8.32 3.15
CA MET A 67 -8.98 -7.76 1.85
C MET A 67 -7.77 -6.82 1.99
N PRO A 68 -6.62 -7.32 2.48
CA PRO A 68 -5.48 -6.48 2.81
C PRO A 68 -4.84 -5.86 1.56
N LEU A 69 -4.44 -4.61 1.70
CA LEU A 69 -3.61 -3.90 0.72
C LEU A 69 -2.19 -3.77 1.27
N VAL A 70 -1.21 -4.11 0.43
CA VAL A 70 0.21 -3.95 0.74
C VAL A 70 0.69 -2.76 -0.07
N TRP A 71 0.92 -1.66 0.64
CA TRP A 71 1.47 -0.45 0.08
C TRP A 71 2.98 -0.58 0.01
N ILE A 72 3.56 -0.39 -1.18
CA ILE A 72 5.00 -0.33 -1.39
C ILE A 72 5.30 0.94 -2.17
N ASP A 73 6.39 1.59 -1.77
CA ASP A 73 6.97 2.76 -2.42
C ASP A 73 8.46 2.44 -2.59
N LEU A 74 9.00 2.60 -3.81
CA LEU A 74 10.42 2.40 -4.09
C LEU A 74 11.06 3.71 -4.53
N GLU A 75 12.29 3.94 -4.10
CA GLU A 75 13.19 4.90 -4.74
C GLU A 75 14.16 4.15 -5.64
N MET A 76 14.41 4.66 -6.85
CA MET A 76 15.25 4.01 -7.86
C MET A 76 16.29 4.96 -8.46
N THR A 77 17.29 4.42 -9.15
CA THR A 77 18.27 5.18 -9.94
C THR A 77 17.69 5.85 -11.19
N GLY A 78 16.48 5.46 -11.57
CA GLY A 78 15.76 5.87 -12.78
C GLY A 78 14.56 4.95 -13.02
N LEU A 79 13.79 5.20 -14.09
CA LEU A 79 12.52 4.50 -14.35
C LEU A 79 12.64 3.26 -15.25
N ASP A 80 13.82 2.92 -15.76
CA ASP A 80 14.02 1.79 -16.67
C ASP A 80 14.54 0.56 -15.90
N PHE A 81 13.60 -0.27 -15.45
CA PHE A 81 13.87 -1.52 -14.75
C PHE A 81 14.86 -2.45 -15.46
N THR A 82 15.17 -2.27 -16.76
CA THR A 82 16.18 -3.10 -17.45
C THR A 82 17.63 -2.74 -17.04
N LYS A 83 17.90 -1.48 -16.67
CA LYS A 83 19.22 -0.97 -16.26
C LYS A 83 19.26 -0.44 -14.82
N ASP A 84 18.18 0.18 -14.37
CA ASP A 84 18.11 0.92 -13.10
C ASP A 84 17.92 -0.01 -11.91
N ARG A 85 18.28 0.46 -10.71
CA ARG A 85 18.33 -0.33 -9.46
C ARG A 85 17.50 0.32 -8.35
N ILE A 86 17.11 -0.50 -7.37
CA ILE A 86 16.35 -0.06 -6.19
C ILE A 86 17.32 0.52 -5.17
N LEU A 87 16.98 1.69 -4.62
CA LEU A 87 17.75 2.46 -3.63
C LEU A 87 17.09 2.44 -2.25
N GLU A 88 15.76 2.49 -2.20
CA GLU A 88 14.97 2.43 -0.97
C GLU A 88 13.70 1.59 -1.22
N ILE A 89 13.24 0.89 -0.19
CA ILE A 89 11.92 0.24 -0.17
C ILE A 89 11.23 0.53 1.15
N ALA A 90 10.02 1.09 1.08
CA ALA A 90 9.13 1.25 2.21
C ALA A 90 7.89 0.36 2.04
N CYS A 91 7.34 -0.14 3.15
CA CYS A 91 6.13 -0.96 3.14
C CYS A 91 5.15 -0.58 4.26
N ILE A 92 3.85 -0.53 3.94
CA ILE A 92 2.74 -0.40 4.91
C ILE A 92 1.65 -1.42 4.54
N ILE A 93 0.96 -1.98 5.53
CA ILE A 93 -0.21 -2.86 5.30
C ILE A 93 -1.46 -2.18 5.84
N THR A 94 -2.52 -2.11 5.02
CA THR A 94 -3.85 -1.63 5.46
C THR A 94 -4.91 -2.70 5.29
N ASP A 95 -6.04 -2.55 6.00
CA ASP A 95 -7.26 -3.28 5.66
C ASP A 95 -7.90 -2.71 4.39
N GLY A 96 -8.84 -3.45 3.79
CA GLY A 96 -9.49 -3.04 2.53
C GLY A 96 -10.38 -1.78 2.63
N LYS A 97 -10.53 -1.22 3.84
CA LYS A 97 -11.23 0.05 4.12
C LYS A 97 -10.30 1.20 4.50
N LEU A 98 -8.98 1.00 4.46
CA LEU A 98 -7.97 2.00 4.84
C LEU A 98 -8.16 2.57 6.26
N THR A 99 -8.80 1.81 7.14
CA THR A 99 -9.17 2.22 8.51
C THR A 99 -8.15 1.76 9.54
N LYS A 100 -7.44 0.66 9.25
CA LYS A 100 -6.32 0.16 10.06
C LYS A 100 -5.05 0.14 9.22
N GLN A 101 -3.92 0.52 9.81
CA GLN A 101 -2.60 0.43 9.17
C GLN A 101 -1.54 -0.15 10.12
N ILE A 102 -0.55 -0.83 9.55
CA ILE A 102 0.68 -1.26 10.24
C ILE A 102 1.86 -0.78 9.39
N GLU A 103 2.75 0.00 10.02
CA GLU A 103 4.02 0.42 9.42
C GLU A 103 4.98 -0.76 9.35
N GLY A 104 5.59 -0.97 8.19
CA GLY A 104 6.56 -2.01 7.92
C GLY A 104 7.99 -1.49 7.83
N PRO A 105 8.89 -2.25 7.20
CA PRO A 105 10.26 -1.82 6.99
C PRO A 105 10.35 -0.58 6.09
N ASP A 106 11.28 0.32 6.44
CA ASP A 106 11.79 1.44 5.66
C ASP A 106 13.30 1.18 5.50
N LEU A 107 13.72 0.72 4.32
CA LEU A 107 15.01 0.05 4.10
C LEU A 107 15.77 0.68 2.93
N VAL A 108 16.93 1.27 3.23
CA VAL A 108 17.89 1.72 2.22
C VAL A 108 18.78 0.57 1.77
N ILE A 109 18.85 0.36 0.47
CA ILE A 109 19.57 -0.72 -0.19
C ILE A 109 20.92 -0.21 -0.68
N SER A 110 21.97 -1.01 -0.50
CA SER A 110 23.33 -0.70 -0.94
C SER A 110 23.46 -0.85 -2.46
N GLN A 111 23.99 0.17 -3.13
CA GLN A 111 24.38 0.13 -4.55
C GLN A 111 25.80 0.68 -4.72
N SER A 112 26.48 0.31 -5.81
CA SER A 112 27.83 0.81 -6.09
C SER A 112 27.82 2.30 -6.40
N LYS A 113 28.94 2.99 -6.11
CA LYS A 113 29.13 4.40 -6.48
C LYS A 113 28.92 4.61 -7.98
N ASP A 114 29.47 3.71 -8.81
CA ASP A 114 29.29 3.75 -10.27
C ASP A 114 27.81 3.67 -10.68
N CYS A 115 26.96 2.96 -9.94
CA CYS A 115 25.52 2.92 -10.20
C CYS A 115 24.86 4.29 -9.97
N LEU A 116 25.26 4.98 -8.90
CA LEU A 116 24.75 6.31 -8.55
C LEU A 116 25.30 7.41 -9.47
N ASP A 117 26.59 7.32 -9.83
CA ASP A 117 27.24 8.25 -10.76
C ASP A 117 26.64 8.16 -12.19
N ASN A 118 25.99 7.04 -12.54
CA ASN A 118 25.28 6.82 -13.81
C ASN A 118 23.78 7.20 -13.80
N MET A 119 23.23 7.68 -12.68
CA MET A 119 21.88 8.24 -12.61
C MET A 119 21.72 9.46 -13.54
N ASP A 120 20.48 9.77 -13.95
CA ASP A 120 20.21 11.05 -14.61
C ASP A 120 20.31 12.24 -13.64
N GLU A 121 20.32 13.45 -14.19
CA GLU A 121 20.58 14.67 -13.42
C GLU A 121 19.45 15.01 -12.43
N TRP A 122 18.21 14.61 -12.75
CA TRP A 122 17.06 14.80 -11.86
C TRP A 122 17.17 13.86 -10.66
N CYS A 123 17.41 12.56 -10.90
CA CYS A 123 17.61 11.56 -9.84
C CYS A 123 18.81 11.93 -8.94
N LYS A 124 19.93 12.38 -9.53
CA LYS A 124 21.10 12.87 -8.77
C LYS A 124 20.76 14.03 -7.85
N THR A 125 20.05 15.03 -8.38
CA THR A 125 19.67 16.23 -7.61
C THR A 125 18.67 15.85 -6.50
N HIS A 126 17.64 15.07 -6.83
CA HIS A 126 16.59 14.65 -5.92
C HIS A 126 17.15 13.80 -4.75
N HIS A 127 17.88 12.73 -5.06
CA HIS A 127 18.42 11.79 -4.06
C HIS A 127 19.54 12.39 -3.22
N SER A 128 20.26 13.39 -3.75
CA SER A 128 21.23 14.14 -2.97
C SER A 128 20.55 15.14 -2.03
N ALA A 129 19.47 15.80 -2.46
CA ALA A 129 18.70 16.72 -1.63
C ALA A 129 17.93 16.01 -0.50
N SER A 130 17.42 14.79 -0.73
CA SER A 130 16.79 13.96 0.30
C SER A 130 17.80 13.32 1.28
N GLY A 131 19.07 13.28 0.90
CA GLY A 131 20.15 12.58 1.59
C GLY A 131 20.17 11.06 1.34
N LEU A 132 19.37 10.55 0.40
CA LEU A 132 19.33 9.14 0.04
C LEU A 132 20.66 8.66 -0.56
N THR A 133 21.31 9.43 -1.44
CA THR A 133 22.60 9.06 -2.06
C THR A 133 23.65 8.65 -1.03
N GLU A 134 23.78 9.40 0.07
CA GLU A 134 24.72 9.11 1.15
C GLU A 134 24.28 7.89 1.98
N ARG A 135 22.98 7.76 2.26
CA ARG A 135 22.43 6.58 2.96
C ARG A 135 22.68 5.29 2.18
N VAL A 136 22.57 5.32 0.85
CA VAL A 136 22.84 4.18 -0.04
C VAL A 136 24.32 3.78 0.02
N LEU A 137 25.24 4.74 -0.08
CA LEU A 137 26.69 4.48 0.02
C LEU A 137 27.11 3.94 1.38
N GLN A 138 26.41 4.32 2.46
CA GLN A 138 26.63 3.82 3.82
C GLN A 138 25.91 2.49 4.10
N SER A 139 24.88 2.15 3.32
CA SER A 139 24.10 0.93 3.52
C SER A 139 24.93 -0.32 3.21
N LYS A 140 24.65 -1.38 3.96
CA LYS A 140 25.22 -2.72 3.78
C LYS A 140 24.17 -3.75 3.38
N LEU A 141 22.93 -3.32 3.20
CA LEU A 141 21.79 -4.18 2.93
C LEU A 141 21.72 -4.50 1.43
N SER A 142 21.69 -5.78 1.05
CA SER A 142 21.47 -6.15 -0.36
C SER A 142 19.98 -6.12 -0.73
N GLU A 143 19.68 -6.11 -2.03
CA GLU A 143 18.31 -6.26 -2.55
C GLU A 143 17.63 -7.54 -2.01
N SER A 144 18.38 -8.63 -1.80
CA SER A 144 17.85 -9.90 -1.28
C SER A 144 17.59 -9.86 0.23
N ASP A 145 18.41 -9.14 1.01
CA ASP A 145 18.17 -8.94 2.44
C ASP A 145 16.95 -8.02 2.68
N ALA A 146 16.76 -7.02 1.80
CA ALA A 146 15.60 -6.15 1.80
C ALA A 146 14.32 -6.90 1.39
N GLU A 147 14.38 -7.68 0.30
CA GLU A 147 13.31 -8.59 -0.13
C GLU A 147 12.85 -9.47 1.02
N THR A 148 13.79 -10.15 1.69
CA THR A 148 13.49 -11.11 2.76
C THR A 148 12.77 -10.42 3.94
N GLN A 149 13.25 -9.25 4.37
CA GLN A 149 12.62 -8.51 5.48
C GLN A 149 11.21 -8.03 5.18
N VAL A 150 10.97 -7.49 3.97
CA VAL A 150 9.64 -7.03 3.56
C VAL A 150 8.70 -8.22 3.36
N LEU A 151 9.18 -9.30 2.75
CA LEU A 151 8.41 -10.53 2.55
C LEU A 151 8.01 -11.20 3.87
N ASP A 152 8.91 -11.27 4.86
CA ASP A 152 8.61 -11.79 6.18
C ASP A 152 7.68 -10.87 6.98
N PHE A 153 7.78 -9.55 6.80
CA PHE A 153 6.82 -8.60 7.35
C PHE A 153 5.42 -8.81 6.78
N VAL A 154 5.29 -8.96 5.45
CA VAL A 154 3.98 -9.21 4.81
C VAL A 154 3.40 -10.56 5.23
N ARG A 155 4.20 -11.63 5.21
CA ARG A 155 3.77 -12.98 5.65
C ARG A 155 3.32 -13.04 7.10
N ARG A 156 3.92 -12.24 7.99
CA ARG A 156 3.55 -12.19 9.41
C ARG A 156 2.15 -11.61 9.65
N HIS A 157 1.72 -10.67 8.81
CA HIS A 157 0.46 -9.93 9.01
C HIS A 157 -0.68 -10.39 8.09
N ILE A 158 -0.37 -11.06 6.97
CA ILE A 158 -1.37 -11.53 6.00
C ILE A 158 -1.53 -13.05 6.12
N SER A 159 -2.47 -13.45 6.99
CA SER A 159 -2.73 -14.85 7.32
C SER A 159 -3.58 -15.60 6.30
N SER A 160 -4.31 -14.90 5.43
CA SER A 160 -5.24 -15.52 4.46
C SER A 160 -5.55 -14.61 3.28
N GLY A 161 -5.61 -15.20 2.07
CA GLY A 161 -5.91 -14.50 0.82
C GLY A 161 -4.67 -13.95 0.11
N THR A 162 -4.82 -13.61 -1.17
CA THR A 162 -3.76 -12.98 -1.97
C THR A 162 -3.82 -11.46 -1.74
N PRO A 163 -2.76 -10.83 -1.21
CA PRO A 163 -2.70 -9.37 -1.10
C PRO A 163 -2.70 -8.70 -2.48
N LEU A 164 -3.28 -7.50 -2.54
CA LEU A 164 -3.08 -6.60 -3.67
C LEU A 164 -1.97 -5.60 -3.33
N LEU A 165 -1.07 -5.40 -4.29
CA LEU A 165 -0.09 -4.32 -4.26
C LEU A 165 -0.81 -2.99 -4.50
N ALA A 166 -0.54 -1.99 -3.67
CA ALA A 166 -1.16 -0.66 -3.70
C ALA A 166 -0.10 0.45 -3.69
N GLY A 167 -0.40 1.60 -4.31
CA GLY A 167 0.49 2.76 -4.34
C GLY A 167 0.13 3.76 -5.44
N ASN A 168 0.93 4.82 -5.57
CA ASN A 168 0.82 5.79 -6.66
C ASN A 168 1.69 5.32 -7.83
N SER A 169 1.12 5.12 -9.02
CA SER A 169 1.85 4.65 -10.21
C SER A 169 2.54 3.28 -10.01
N VAL A 170 2.03 2.48 -9.06
CA VAL A 170 2.68 1.28 -8.48
C VAL A 170 2.94 0.14 -9.47
N TYR A 171 2.44 0.28 -10.70
CA TYR A 171 2.86 -0.55 -11.82
C TYR A 171 4.37 -0.50 -12.07
N VAL A 172 5.01 0.68 -11.89
CA VAL A 172 6.46 0.82 -12.08
C VAL A 172 7.22 0.03 -11.01
N ASP A 173 6.83 0.17 -9.74
CA ASP A 173 7.40 -0.59 -8.63
C ASP A 173 7.28 -2.10 -8.86
N LEU A 174 6.10 -2.56 -9.33
CA LEU A 174 5.87 -3.97 -9.65
C LEU A 174 6.86 -4.51 -10.71
N LEU A 175 7.31 -3.69 -11.67
CA LEU A 175 8.33 -4.11 -12.64
C LEU A 175 9.71 -4.28 -12.00
N PHE A 176 10.10 -3.37 -11.10
CA PHE A 176 11.34 -3.48 -10.33
C PHE A 176 11.30 -4.67 -9.38
N LEU A 177 10.21 -4.85 -8.63
CA LEU A 177 9.99 -6.01 -7.75
C LEU A 177 10.10 -7.32 -8.54
N LYS A 178 9.42 -7.44 -9.70
CA LYS A 178 9.49 -8.67 -10.53
C LYS A 178 10.91 -9.04 -10.99
N LYS A 179 11.82 -8.07 -11.11
CA LYS A 179 13.20 -8.30 -11.54
C LYS A 179 14.17 -8.51 -10.36
N TYR A 180 14.10 -7.68 -9.34
CA TYR A 180 15.10 -7.61 -8.26
C TYR A 180 14.62 -8.24 -6.94
N MET A 181 13.31 -8.36 -6.74
CA MET A 181 12.68 -8.98 -5.56
C MET A 181 11.57 -9.97 -6.00
N PRO A 182 11.90 -11.02 -6.79
CA PRO A 182 10.92 -11.89 -7.42
C PRO A 182 10.10 -12.74 -6.44
N GLN A 183 10.65 -13.08 -5.27
CA GLN A 183 9.92 -13.80 -4.21
C GLN A 183 8.88 -12.90 -3.57
N LEU A 184 9.21 -11.64 -3.30
CA LEU A 184 8.25 -10.63 -2.84
C LEU A 184 7.19 -10.37 -3.93
N ALA A 185 7.59 -10.18 -5.18
CA ALA A 185 6.65 -9.99 -6.29
C ALA A 185 5.68 -11.17 -6.46
N SER A 186 6.10 -12.40 -6.15
CA SER A 186 5.30 -13.62 -6.34
C SER A 186 4.07 -13.74 -5.43
N ILE A 187 4.00 -12.97 -4.33
CA ILE A 187 2.85 -13.01 -3.41
C ILE A 187 1.68 -12.15 -3.88
N PHE A 188 1.92 -11.23 -4.82
CA PHE A 188 0.92 -10.28 -5.31
C PHE A 188 0.16 -10.82 -6.52
N SER A 189 -1.09 -10.37 -6.65
CA SER A 189 -1.86 -10.57 -7.87
C SER A 189 -1.26 -9.78 -9.05
N HIS A 190 -1.64 -10.16 -10.27
CA HIS A 190 -1.44 -9.32 -11.46
C HIS A 190 -2.34 -8.06 -11.45
N VAL A 191 -3.39 -8.07 -10.62
CA VAL A 191 -4.24 -6.91 -10.31
C VAL A 191 -3.57 -6.08 -9.22
N ILE A 192 -3.50 -4.77 -9.43
CA ILE A 192 -2.94 -3.79 -8.50
C ILE A 192 -3.98 -2.70 -8.17
N VAL A 193 -3.80 -2.03 -7.03
CA VAL A 193 -4.57 -0.84 -6.64
C VAL A 193 -3.72 0.39 -6.90
N ASP A 194 -3.73 0.84 -8.16
CA ASP A 194 -2.98 2.04 -8.58
C ASP A 194 -3.82 3.31 -8.38
N VAL A 195 -3.43 4.11 -7.39
CA VAL A 195 -4.10 5.37 -7.02
C VAL A 195 -3.98 6.41 -8.15
N SER A 196 -2.91 6.38 -8.95
CA SER A 196 -2.75 7.30 -10.10
C SER A 196 -3.84 7.07 -11.15
N SER A 197 -4.27 5.82 -11.35
CA SER A 197 -5.36 5.48 -12.26
C SER A 197 -6.70 6.03 -11.76
N VAL A 198 -6.97 5.93 -10.45
CA VAL A 198 -8.17 6.52 -9.85
C VAL A 198 -8.14 8.05 -9.98
N MET A 199 -7.02 8.69 -9.66
CA MET A 199 -6.84 10.14 -9.80
C MET A 199 -7.03 10.61 -11.25
N ALA A 200 -6.49 9.87 -12.23
CA ALA A 200 -6.65 10.17 -13.65
C ALA A 200 -8.12 10.11 -14.11
N LEU A 201 -8.92 9.18 -13.57
CA LEU A 201 -10.36 9.13 -13.82
C LEU A 201 -11.11 10.25 -13.10
N CYS A 202 -10.81 10.51 -11.82
CA CYS A 202 -11.41 11.58 -11.04
C CYS A 202 -11.26 12.96 -11.70
N ILE A 203 -10.06 13.29 -12.20
CA ILE A 203 -9.81 14.56 -12.90
C ILE A 203 -10.68 14.71 -14.18
N ARG A 204 -11.00 13.59 -14.85
CA ARG A 204 -11.76 13.59 -16.12
C ARG A 204 -13.28 13.54 -15.91
N TRP A 205 -13.74 12.78 -14.92
CA TRP A 205 -15.18 12.59 -14.64
C TRP A 205 -15.74 13.62 -13.66
N TYR A 206 -14.90 14.11 -12.75
CA TYR A 206 -15.24 15.14 -11.76
C TYR A 206 -14.26 16.32 -11.86
N PRO A 207 -14.19 17.02 -13.01
CA PRO A 207 -13.33 18.18 -13.19
C PRO A 207 -13.80 19.34 -12.30
N LYS A 208 -13.37 19.35 -11.04
CA LYS A 208 -13.58 20.49 -10.13
C LYS A 208 -12.90 21.70 -10.76
N GLY A 209 -13.66 22.76 -11.02
CA GLY A 209 -13.22 23.94 -11.80
C GLY A 209 -12.06 24.75 -11.22
N LYS A 210 -11.44 24.31 -10.12
CA LYS A 210 -10.16 24.78 -9.55
C LYS A 210 -9.45 23.64 -8.80
N LEU A 211 -8.90 22.66 -9.50
CA LEU A 211 -7.76 21.88 -8.99
C LEU A 211 -6.48 22.70 -9.21
N ASN A 212 -6.32 23.75 -8.39
CA ASN A 212 -5.12 24.57 -8.41
C ASN A 212 -3.94 23.78 -7.82
N GLN A 213 -2.87 23.62 -8.59
CA GLN A 213 -1.53 23.23 -8.14
C GLN A 213 -1.44 21.86 -7.42
N ILE A 214 -1.61 20.78 -8.17
CA ILE A 214 -0.70 19.63 -8.01
C ILE A 214 0.37 19.83 -9.09
N THR A 215 1.46 20.50 -8.73
CA THR A 215 2.61 20.67 -9.61
C THR A 215 3.39 19.37 -9.66
N ASP A 216 3.54 18.78 -10.84
CA ASP A 216 4.56 17.76 -11.08
C ASP A 216 5.93 18.31 -10.66
N GLY A 217 6.74 17.51 -9.97
CA GLY A 217 8.04 17.89 -9.42
C GLY A 217 9.15 17.99 -10.47
N HIS A 218 8.89 18.69 -11.58
CA HIS A 218 9.81 18.90 -12.70
C HIS A 218 9.83 20.39 -13.08
N GLY A 219 10.79 21.12 -12.50
CA GLY A 219 11.08 22.53 -12.75
C GLY A 219 12.46 22.90 -12.19
#